data_AF-A0A9E0H8H6-F1
#
_entry.id   AF-A0A9E0H8H6-F1
#
_cell.length_a   1.000
_cell.length_b   1.000
_cell.length_c   1.000
_cell.angle_alpha   90.00
_cell.angle_beta   90.00
_cell.angle_gamma   90.00
#
_symmetry.space_group_name_H-M   'P 1'
#
loop_
_entity.id
_entity.type
_entity.pdbx_description
1 polymer ?
#
loop_
_entity_poly.entity_id
_entity_poly.type
_entity_poly.pdbx_seq_one_letter_code
_entity_poly.pdbx_strand_id
1 'polypeptide(L)'
;MARWTARLAALAALVAGACSAEDGHPPLARIELTPGAILENDGFQTEVTLDATTSADPIDDPAGTAPLTYAWTITGDEVRFERGRATSPTPVVRFRGDRPATIELTVTDADGATASAVAHLQLTVR
;
A
#
# COMPACT_ATOMS: atom_id res chain seq x y z
N MET A 1 -20.94 68.66 13.53
CA MET A 1 -19.49 68.90 13.34
C MET A 1 -18.77 68.43 14.60
N ALA A 2 -18.15 67.25 14.54
CA ALA A 2 -17.23 66.78 15.58
C ALA A 2 -16.02 66.19 14.87
N ARG A 3 -14.87 66.85 15.06
CA ARG A 3 -13.58 66.46 14.49
C ARG A 3 -13.00 65.36 15.37
N TRP A 4 -12.66 64.21 14.80
CA TRP A 4 -11.91 63.18 15.49
C TRP A 4 -10.52 63.07 14.86
N THR A 5 -9.53 63.35 15.71
CA THR A 5 -8.09 63.28 15.47
C THR A 5 -7.63 61.84 15.31
N ALA A 6 -6.74 61.63 14.34
CA ALA A 6 -6.06 60.38 14.07
C ALA A 6 -5.25 59.85 15.27
N ARG A 7 -5.23 58.53 15.44
CA ARG A 7 -4.12 57.80 16.07
C ARG A 7 -3.80 56.57 15.21
N LEU A 8 -2.66 56.63 14.54
CA LEU A 8 -1.95 55.46 14.03
C LEU A 8 -1.53 54.59 15.21
N ALA A 9 -1.93 53.32 15.20
CA ALA A 9 -1.27 52.27 15.94
C ALA A 9 -0.96 51.15 14.95
N ALA A 10 0.30 51.06 14.55
CA ALA A 10 0.85 49.88 13.88
C ALA A 10 1.04 48.79 14.93
N LEU A 11 0.60 47.55 14.68
CA LEU A 11 1.12 46.39 15.38
C LEU A 11 0.87 45.08 14.61
N ALA A 12 1.99 44.52 14.18
CA ALA A 12 2.34 43.12 14.00
C ALA A 12 1.44 42.24 13.10
N ALA A 13 1.93 42.02 11.87
CA ALA A 13 1.67 40.79 11.15
C ALA A 13 2.25 39.61 11.94
N LEU A 14 1.38 38.84 12.59
CA LEU A 14 1.71 37.48 13.01
C LEU A 14 1.74 36.61 11.75
N VAL A 15 2.91 36.52 11.13
CA VAL A 15 3.22 35.37 10.27
C VAL A 15 3.45 34.22 11.24
N ALA A 16 2.36 33.56 11.66
CA ALA A 16 2.48 32.25 12.26
C ALA A 16 3.10 31.37 11.18
N GLY A 17 4.36 30.96 11.40
CA GLY A 17 5.03 30.00 10.55
C GLY A 17 4.14 28.78 10.46
N ALA A 18 3.59 28.53 9.27
CA ALA A 18 3.29 27.19 8.86
C ALA A 18 4.66 26.47 8.82
N CYS A 19 5.10 25.94 9.96
CA CYS A 19 5.83 24.69 9.90
C CYS A 19 4.83 23.74 9.24
N SER A 20 5.03 23.48 7.95
CA SER A 20 4.40 22.35 7.30
C SER A 20 4.58 21.17 8.25
N ALA A 21 3.50 20.42 8.53
CA ALA A 21 3.70 19.04 8.94
C ALA A 21 4.70 18.47 7.94
N GLU A 22 5.77 17.84 8.41
CA GLU A 22 6.67 17.13 7.51
C GLU A 22 5.77 16.16 6.74
N ASP A 23 5.57 16.43 5.45
CA ASP A 23 4.71 15.59 4.61
C ASP A 23 5.31 14.19 4.68
N GLY A 24 4.54 13.22 5.18
CA GLY A 24 4.97 11.83 5.32
C GLY A 24 5.60 11.29 4.04
N HIS A 25 6.53 10.37 4.20
CA HIS A 25 7.15 9.65 3.10
C HIS A 25 6.24 8.49 2.66
N PRO A 26 6.14 8.21 1.35
CA PRO A 26 5.40 7.03 0.91
C PRO A 26 6.08 5.74 1.40
N PRO A 27 5.32 4.66 1.61
CA PRO A 27 5.87 3.40 2.05
C PRO A 27 6.65 2.72 0.93
N LEU A 28 7.32 1.62 1.25
CA LEU A 28 7.98 0.71 0.32
C LEU A 28 7.16 -0.59 0.21
N ALA A 29 6.38 -0.72 -0.85
CA ALA A 29 5.61 -1.94 -1.12
C ALA A 29 6.51 -3.08 -1.64
N ARG A 30 6.33 -4.29 -1.11
CA ARG A 30 7.03 -5.50 -1.56
C ARG A 30 6.09 -6.71 -1.59
N ILE A 31 6.31 -7.60 -2.54
CA ILE A 31 5.55 -8.84 -2.70
C ILE A 31 6.54 -10.00 -2.81
N GLU A 32 6.29 -11.06 -2.06
CA GLU A 32 6.86 -12.38 -2.29
C GLU A 32 5.73 -13.39 -2.59
N LEU A 33 5.95 -14.28 -3.56
CA LEU A 33 5.01 -15.34 -3.93
C LEU A 33 5.60 -16.70 -3.58
N THR A 34 4.92 -17.48 -2.75
CA THR A 34 5.37 -18.83 -2.39
C THR A 34 4.27 -19.87 -2.61
N PRO A 35 4.38 -20.74 -3.64
CA PRO A 35 5.39 -20.74 -4.70
C PRO A 35 5.14 -19.61 -5.72
N GLY A 36 6.19 -19.22 -6.47
CA GLY A 36 6.08 -18.24 -7.57
C GLY A 36 5.53 -18.82 -8.88
N ALA A 37 5.29 -20.13 -8.94
CA ALA A 37 4.69 -20.81 -10.07
C ALA A 37 3.85 -22.02 -9.63
N ILE A 38 2.83 -22.34 -10.42
CA ILE A 38 1.99 -23.54 -10.27
C ILE A 38 1.93 -24.30 -11.60
N LEU A 39 1.38 -25.51 -11.61
CA LEU A 39 1.20 -26.26 -12.85
C LEU A 39 0.14 -25.61 -13.77
N GLU A 40 0.30 -25.72 -15.08
CA GLU A 40 -0.79 -25.43 -16.01
C GLU A 40 -1.98 -26.36 -15.75
N ASN A 41 -3.20 -25.81 -15.78
CA ASN A 41 -4.45 -26.48 -15.45
C ASN A 41 -4.45 -27.09 -14.04
N ASP A 42 -3.82 -26.43 -13.07
CA ASP A 42 -3.69 -26.89 -11.68
C ASP A 42 -5.04 -27.24 -11.03
N GLY A 43 -6.12 -26.53 -11.37
CA GLY A 43 -7.46 -26.81 -10.87
C GLY A 43 -7.62 -26.51 -9.38
N PHE A 44 -7.01 -25.41 -8.89
CA PHE A 44 -7.02 -25.01 -7.49
C PHE A 44 -6.39 -26.05 -6.54
N GLN A 45 -5.33 -26.74 -6.93
CA GLN A 45 -4.67 -27.75 -6.11
C GLN A 45 -3.51 -27.18 -5.29
N THR A 46 -2.80 -26.20 -5.82
CA THR A 46 -1.62 -25.60 -5.19
C THR A 46 -1.99 -24.32 -4.44
N GLU A 47 -1.66 -24.26 -3.15
CA GLU A 47 -1.74 -23.02 -2.38
C GLU A 47 -0.58 -22.10 -2.74
N VAL A 48 -0.88 -20.82 -2.91
CA VAL A 48 0.08 -19.74 -3.08
C VAL A 48 -0.10 -18.74 -1.94
N THR A 49 0.95 -18.52 -1.17
CA THR A 49 1.03 -17.43 -0.20
C THR A 49 1.47 -16.16 -0.92
N LEU A 50 0.68 -15.09 -0.78
CA LEU A 50 1.10 -13.74 -1.17
C LEU A 50 1.59 -13.05 0.10
N ASP A 51 2.85 -12.61 0.13
CA ASP A 51 3.46 -12.06 1.35
C ASP A 51 3.89 -10.60 1.14
N ALA A 52 3.24 -9.69 1.88
CA ALA A 52 3.56 -8.27 1.92
C ALA A 52 4.36 -7.85 3.17
N THR A 53 4.74 -8.77 4.05
CA THR A 53 5.33 -8.46 5.37
C THR A 53 6.71 -7.82 5.30
N THR A 54 7.37 -7.88 4.14
CA THR A 54 8.65 -7.18 3.89
C THR A 54 8.45 -5.75 3.40
N SER A 55 7.20 -5.31 3.20
CA SER A 55 6.87 -3.90 3.01
C SER A 55 7.20 -3.13 4.28
N ALA A 56 7.63 -1.89 4.12
CA ALA A 56 8.09 -1.08 5.24
C ALA A 56 7.81 0.39 4.97
N ASP A 57 7.72 1.17 6.03
CA ASP A 57 7.69 2.62 5.97
C ASP A 57 9.10 3.16 6.30
N PRO A 58 9.61 4.21 5.62
CA PRO A 58 10.94 4.73 5.91
C PRO A 58 11.10 5.16 7.37
N ILE A 59 12.27 4.88 7.96
CA ILE A 59 12.52 5.18 9.39
C ILE A 59 12.60 6.68 9.70
N ASP A 60 12.81 7.50 8.67
CA ASP A 60 12.79 8.96 8.74
C ASP A 60 11.39 9.55 8.53
N ASP A 61 10.39 8.71 8.27
CA ASP A 61 8.99 9.08 8.35
C ASP A 61 8.56 9.19 9.83
N PRO A 62 7.98 10.33 10.28
CA PRO A 62 7.40 10.46 11.63
C PRO A 62 6.40 9.35 12.00
N ALA A 63 5.65 8.83 11.03
CA ALA A 63 4.71 7.73 11.15
C ALA A 63 5.32 6.36 10.82
N GLY A 64 6.63 6.25 10.56
CA GLY A 64 7.31 5.07 10.03
C GLY A 64 7.24 3.78 10.87
N THR A 65 6.68 3.85 12.08
CA THR A 65 6.44 2.70 12.97
C THR A 65 4.95 2.31 13.06
N ALA A 66 4.06 3.08 12.44
CA ALA A 66 2.64 2.83 12.42
C ALA A 66 2.32 1.59 11.55
N PRO A 67 1.23 0.86 11.84
CA PRO A 67 0.83 -0.27 11.02
C PRO A 67 0.45 0.15 9.60
N LEU A 68 1.00 -0.55 8.61
CA LEU A 68 0.63 -0.42 7.20
C LEU A 68 -0.72 -1.10 6.90
N THR A 69 -1.45 -0.54 5.93
CA THR A 69 -2.66 -1.14 5.35
C THR A 69 -2.35 -1.72 3.97
N TYR A 70 -2.98 -2.85 3.63
CA TYR A 70 -2.71 -3.60 2.40
C TYR A 70 -3.98 -3.77 1.56
N ALA A 71 -3.83 -3.73 0.24
CA ALA A 71 -4.88 -4.07 -0.71
C ALA A 71 -4.30 -4.84 -1.91
N TRP A 72 -4.79 -6.05 -2.13
CA TRP A 72 -4.39 -6.92 -3.23
C TRP A 72 -5.39 -6.85 -4.39
N THR A 73 -4.90 -6.63 -5.59
CA THR A 73 -5.65 -6.78 -6.84
C THR A 73 -5.04 -7.91 -7.65
N ILE A 74 -5.84 -8.91 -7.99
CA ILE A 74 -5.40 -10.11 -8.71
C ILE A 74 -6.17 -10.20 -10.02
N THR A 75 -5.46 -10.32 -11.13
CA THR A 75 -6.03 -10.40 -12.48
C THR A 75 -5.35 -11.48 -13.31
N GLY A 76 -5.93 -11.83 -14.46
CA GLY A 76 -5.37 -12.80 -15.41
C GLY A 76 -5.90 -14.23 -15.25
N ASP A 77 -6.19 -14.66 -14.03
CA ASP A 77 -6.76 -16.00 -13.75
C ASP A 77 -7.88 -15.95 -12.70
N GLU A 78 -8.65 -17.03 -12.58
CA GLU A 78 -9.61 -17.22 -11.50
C GLU A 78 -8.85 -17.55 -10.20
N VAL A 79 -9.15 -16.80 -9.14
CA VAL A 79 -8.47 -16.92 -7.83
C VAL A 79 -9.48 -17.10 -6.70
N ARG A 80 -9.12 -17.89 -5.70
CA ARG A 80 -9.89 -18.11 -4.47
C ARG A 80 -9.03 -17.81 -3.26
N PHE A 81 -9.58 -17.08 -2.30
CA PHE A 81 -8.95 -16.88 -0.99
C PHE A 81 -9.31 -18.06 -0.09
N GLU A 82 -8.31 -18.82 0.33
CA GLU A 82 -8.46 -19.92 1.27
C GLU A 82 -8.30 -19.44 2.72
N ARG A 83 -7.35 -18.52 2.93
CA ARG A 83 -7.08 -17.89 4.23
C ARG A 83 -6.78 -16.42 4.06
N GLY A 84 -7.28 -15.60 4.97
CA GLY A 84 -7.21 -14.15 4.86
C GLY A 84 -8.16 -13.59 3.80
N ARG A 85 -7.96 -12.32 3.46
CA ARG A 85 -8.75 -11.58 2.47
C ARG A 85 -7.80 -10.75 1.61
N ALA A 86 -8.34 -10.08 0.59
CA ALA A 86 -7.58 -9.14 -0.23
C ALA A 86 -6.98 -7.95 0.55
N THR A 87 -7.26 -7.80 1.85
CA THR A 87 -6.67 -6.78 2.72
C THR A 87 -5.73 -7.35 3.78
N SER A 88 -5.50 -8.66 3.80
CA SER A 88 -4.54 -9.29 4.71
C SER A 88 -3.11 -9.05 4.22
N PRO A 89 -2.11 -8.95 5.12
CA PRO A 89 -0.70 -8.87 4.70
C PRO A 89 -0.19 -10.18 4.08
N THR A 90 -0.77 -11.33 4.48
CA THR A 90 -0.34 -12.66 4.05
C THR A 90 -1.51 -13.59 3.67
N PRO A 91 -2.36 -13.23 2.68
CA PRO A 91 -3.42 -14.13 2.26
C PRO A 91 -2.85 -15.38 1.59
N VAL A 92 -3.55 -16.50 1.76
CA VAL A 92 -3.29 -17.73 1.01
C VAL A 92 -4.40 -17.91 0.00
N VAL A 93 -3.99 -18.05 -1.25
CA VAL A 93 -4.90 -18.16 -2.40
C VAL A 93 -4.65 -19.44 -3.18
N ARG A 94 -5.63 -19.84 -3.98
CA ARG A 94 -5.50 -20.88 -5.00
C ARG A 94 -5.93 -20.31 -6.33
N PHE A 95 -5.16 -20.62 -7.36
CA PHE A 95 -5.44 -20.23 -8.74
C PHE A 95 -5.96 -21.42 -9.52
N ARG A 96 -6.77 -21.17 -10.55
CA ARG A 96 -7.25 -22.23 -11.42
C ARG A 96 -6.12 -22.82 -12.26
N GLY A 97 -5.14 -22.01 -12.63
CA GLY A 97 -4.00 -22.40 -13.44
C GLY A 97 -4.30 -22.41 -14.94
N ASP A 98 -5.36 -21.73 -15.40
CA ASP A 98 -5.69 -21.66 -16.83
C ASP A 98 -4.77 -20.68 -17.58
N ARG A 99 -4.28 -19.63 -16.88
CA ARG A 99 -3.42 -18.56 -17.40
C ARG A 99 -2.49 -18.03 -16.29
N PRO A 100 -1.34 -17.42 -16.63
CA PRO A 100 -0.55 -16.65 -15.67
C PRO A 100 -1.38 -15.54 -15.02
N ALA A 101 -1.10 -15.23 -13.75
CA ALA A 101 -1.80 -14.19 -13.01
C ALA A 101 -0.87 -13.00 -12.69
N THR A 102 -1.44 -11.80 -12.70
CA THR A 102 -0.77 -10.57 -12.22
C THR A 102 -1.32 -10.20 -10.87
N ILE A 103 -0.44 -10.03 -9.89
CA ILE A 103 -0.73 -9.70 -8.51
C ILE A 103 -0.17 -8.31 -8.24
N GLU A 104 -1.06 -7.36 -8.00
CA GLU A 104 -0.71 -5.99 -7.60
C GLU A 104 -1.03 -5.82 -6.12
N LEU A 105 -0.08 -5.23 -5.39
CA LEU A 105 -0.22 -4.82 -4.00
C LEU A 105 -0.20 -3.30 -3.95
N THR A 106 -1.16 -2.71 -3.22
CA THR A 106 -1.09 -1.34 -2.74
C THR A 106 -0.88 -1.37 -1.23
N VAL A 107 0.12 -0.63 -0.76
CA VAL A 107 0.43 -0.40 0.65
C VAL A 107 0.13 1.05 0.98
N THR A 108 -0.52 1.29 2.11
CA THR A 108 -0.86 2.64 2.60
C THR A 108 -0.34 2.80 4.02
N ASP A 109 0.38 3.89 4.29
CA ASP A 109 0.83 4.26 5.64
C ASP A 109 -0.28 4.96 6.45
N ALA A 110 0.06 5.45 7.64
CA ALA A 110 -0.89 6.12 8.53
C ALA A 110 -1.22 7.57 8.11
N ASP A 111 -0.36 8.20 7.31
CA ASP A 111 -0.57 9.54 6.74
C ASP A 111 -1.43 9.49 5.46
N GLY A 112 -1.64 8.28 4.94
CA GLY A 112 -2.44 8.01 3.76
C GLY A 112 -1.65 8.03 2.46
N ALA A 113 -0.31 8.14 2.52
CA ALA A 113 0.52 7.98 1.33
C ALA A 113 0.60 6.49 0.94
N THR A 114 0.84 6.25 -0.34
CA THR A 114 0.68 4.92 -0.94
C THR A 114 1.86 4.55 -1.82
N ALA A 115 2.18 3.25 -1.84
CA ALA A 115 3.08 2.65 -2.82
C ALA A 115 2.51 1.34 -3.37
N SER A 116 2.94 0.97 -4.57
CA SER A 116 2.51 -0.27 -5.22
C SER A 116 3.68 -1.17 -5.60
N ALA A 117 3.42 -2.47 -5.61
CA ALA A 117 4.31 -3.49 -6.14
C ALA A 117 3.52 -4.45 -7.04
N VAL A 118 4.21 -5.09 -8.00
CA VAL A 118 3.61 -6.05 -8.92
C VAL A 118 4.46 -7.31 -8.94
N ALA A 119 3.80 -8.47 -8.87
CA ALA A 119 4.39 -9.78 -9.07
C ALA A 119 3.56 -10.59 -10.07
N HIS A 120 4.18 -11.59 -10.69
CA HIS A 120 3.54 -12.43 -11.69
C HIS A 120 3.65 -13.90 -11.31
N LEU A 121 2.51 -14.55 -11.06
CA LEU A 121 2.47 -15.99 -10.90
C LEU A 121 2.66 -16.65 -12.27
N GLN A 122 3.67 -17.50 -12.36
CA GLN A 122 3.96 -18.24 -13.59
C GLN A 122 3.21 -19.58 -13.61
N LEU A 123 3.05 -20.14 -14.81
CA LEU A 123 2.63 -21.52 -14.99
C LEU A 123 3.80 -22.37 -15.47
N THR A 124 3.87 -23.61 -15.00
CA THR A 124 4.83 -24.60 -15.48
C THR A 124 4.10 -25.75 -16.17
N VAL A 125 4.74 -26.27 -17.22
CA VAL A 125 4.28 -27.49 -17.90
C VAL A 125 4.80 -28.72 -17.16
N ARG A 126 4.06 -29.83 -17.25
CA ARG A 126 4.51 -31.14 -16.79
C ARG A 126 5.49 -31.79 -17.77
#